data_AF-A0A847LWR4-F1
#
_entry.id   AF-A0A847LWR4-F1
#
_cell.length_a   1.000
_cell.length_b   1.000
_cell.length_c   1.000
_cell.angle_alpha   90.00
_cell.angle_beta   90.00
_cell.angle_gamma   90.00
#
_symmetry.space_group_name_H-M   'P 1'
#
loop_
_entity.id
_entity.type
_entity.pdbx_description
1 polymer ?
#
loop_
_entity_poly.entity_id
_entity_poly.type
_entity_poly.pdbx_seq_one_letter_code
_entity_poly.pdbx_strand_id
1 'polypeptide(L)'
;MNMTKKGELATMPPRLKYDKYPVEIIRPLVLVSEESIRSFAQEMGWLQITCTCGYGDDGERKEYQRRLDVLTAGSVDAKRLMLKSLSNIKEGYLA
;
A
#
# COMPACT_ATOMS: atom_id res chain seq x y z
N MET A 1 1.37 3.47 -7.84
CA MET A 1 2.10 4.62 -8.47
C MET A 1 3.06 4.17 -9.56
N ASN A 2 3.91 3.15 -9.34
CA ASN A 2 4.90 2.69 -10.34
C ASN A 2 4.26 2.38 -11.71
N MET A 3 3.13 1.68 -11.74
CA MET A 3 2.42 1.37 -12.99
C MET A 3 2.07 2.62 -13.82
N THR A 4 1.62 3.70 -13.19
CA THR A 4 1.17 4.92 -13.90
C THR A 4 2.28 5.92 -14.18
N LYS A 5 3.37 5.92 -13.40
CA LYS A 5 4.45 6.92 -13.49
C LYS A 5 5.71 6.37 -14.16
N LYS A 6 5.94 5.06 -14.08
CA LYS A 6 7.13 4.37 -14.60
C LYS A 6 6.80 3.27 -15.60
N GLY A 7 5.53 2.86 -15.71
CA GLY A 7 5.14 1.70 -16.54
C GLY A 7 5.59 0.37 -15.96
N GLU A 8 5.95 0.32 -14.67
CA GLU A 8 6.52 -0.87 -14.04
C GLU A 8 5.48 -1.60 -13.19
N LEU A 9 5.39 -2.93 -13.35
CA LEU A 9 4.68 -3.81 -12.42
C LEU A 9 5.59 -4.08 -11.21
N ALA A 10 5.77 -3.05 -10.39
CA ALA A 10 6.62 -3.07 -9.21
C ALA A 10 5.84 -2.59 -7.98
N THR A 11 6.00 -3.27 -6.86
CA THR A 11 5.40 -2.91 -5.56
C THR A 11 6.43 -3.13 -4.44
N MET A 12 6.06 -2.75 -3.21
CA MET A 12 6.79 -3.16 -2.01
C MET A 12 6.17 -4.46 -1.48
N PRO A 13 6.74 -5.64 -1.77
CA PRO A 13 6.15 -6.91 -1.35
C PRO A 13 6.11 -7.06 0.19
N PRO A 14 5.33 -8.02 0.72
CA PRO A 14 5.27 -8.30 2.15
C PRO A 14 6.65 -8.58 2.78
N ARG A 15 7.55 -9.17 2.01
CA ARG A 15 8.95 -9.42 2.38
C ARG A 15 9.84 -8.91 1.24
N LEU A 16 10.67 -7.92 1.53
CA LEU A 16 11.56 -7.29 0.56
C LEU A 16 13.01 -7.48 1.01
N LYS A 17 13.76 -8.31 0.28
CA LYS A 17 15.22 -8.42 0.43
C LYS A 17 15.89 -7.33 -0.38
N TYR A 18 16.85 -6.63 0.21
CA TYR A 18 17.69 -5.68 -0.53
C TYR A 18 18.80 -6.41 -1.25
N ASP A 19 19.08 -6.00 -2.50
CA ASP A 19 20.18 -6.59 -3.29
C ASP A 19 21.56 -6.14 -2.80
N LYS A 20 21.67 -4.87 -2.39
CA LYS A 20 22.96 -4.24 -2.04
C LYS A 20 23.39 -4.45 -0.58
N TYR A 21 22.44 -4.71 0.31
CA TYR A 21 22.68 -4.79 1.75
C TYR A 21 22.02 -6.04 2.32
N PRO A 22 22.60 -6.68 3.34
CA PRO A 22 22.04 -7.89 3.97
C PRO A 22 20.87 -7.52 4.90
N VAL A 23 19.90 -6.78 4.37
CA VAL A 23 18.73 -6.28 5.10
C VAL A 23 17.47 -6.78 4.38
N GLU A 24 16.50 -7.22 5.18
CA GLU A 24 15.18 -7.61 4.72
C GLU A 24 14.12 -6.80 5.47
N ILE A 25 13.18 -6.22 4.74
CA ILE A 25 12.01 -5.52 5.31
C ILE A 25 10.83 -6.49 5.31
N ILE A 26 10.20 -6.64 6.48
CA ILE A 26 8.96 -7.40 6.65
C ILE A 26 7.83 -6.41 6.91
N ARG A 27 6.71 -6.58 6.20
CA ARG A 27 5.51 -5.74 6.30
C ARG A 27 4.33 -6.57 6.84
N PRO A 28 4.26 -6.80 8.16
CA PRO A 28 3.26 -7.72 8.75
C PRO A 28 1.81 -7.25 8.54
N LEU A 29 1.60 -5.93 8.43
CA LEU A 29 0.26 -5.33 8.30
C LEU A 29 -0.14 -5.05 6.85
N VAL A 30 0.58 -5.58 5.85
CA VAL A 30 0.36 -5.23 4.42
C VAL A 30 -1.04 -5.60 3.89
N LEU A 31 -1.73 -6.54 4.54
CA LEU A 31 -3.10 -6.96 4.17
C LEU A 31 -4.20 -6.36 5.07
N VAL A 32 -3.80 -5.57 6.06
CA VAL A 32 -4.70 -4.91 7.01
C VAL A 32 -5.06 -3.53 6.47
N SER A 33 -6.33 -3.16 6.50
CA SER A 33 -6.76 -1.83 6.10
C SER A 33 -6.30 -0.78 7.11
N GLU A 34 -6.07 0.44 6.63
CA GLU A 34 -5.67 1.55 7.50
C GLU A 34 -6.74 1.86 8.56
N GLU A 35 -8.02 1.74 8.19
CA GLU A 35 -9.14 1.91 9.11
C GLU A 35 -9.09 0.91 10.28
N SER A 36 -8.86 -0.38 10.00
CA SER A 36 -8.75 -1.38 11.06
C SER A 36 -7.57 -1.11 11.99
N ILE A 37 -6.44 -0.63 11.47
CA ILE A 37 -5.28 -0.26 12.30
C ILE A 37 -5.63 0.91 13.23
N ARG A 38 -6.35 1.92 12.71
CA ARG A 38 -6.77 3.09 13.48
C ARG A 38 -7.76 2.71 14.58
N SER A 39 -8.80 1.93 14.26
CA SER A 39 -9.78 1.44 15.24
C SER A 39 -9.12 0.61 16.33
N PHE A 40 -8.24 -0.33 15.95
CA PHE A 40 -7.51 -1.15 16.91
C PHE A 40 -6.63 -0.31 17.84
N ALA A 41 -5.89 0.66 17.30
CA ALA A 41 -5.06 1.54 18.12
C ALA A 41 -5.89 2.39 19.10
N GLN A 42 -7.09 2.81 18.70
CA GLN A 42 -8.02 3.54 19.58
C GLN A 42 -8.55 2.65 20.70
N GLU A 43 -9.00 1.44 20.38
CA GLU A 43 -9.49 0.46 21.37
C GLU A 43 -8.41 0.09 22.40
N MET A 44 -7.16 -0.02 21.96
CA MET A 44 -6.02 -0.31 22.83
C MET A 44 -5.53 0.91 23.64
N GLY A 45 -6.09 2.09 23.41
CA GLY A 45 -5.67 3.32 24.08
C GLY A 45 -4.24 3.75 23.73
N TRP A 46 -3.74 3.41 22.53
CA TRP A 46 -2.39 3.75 22.12
C TRP A 46 -2.28 5.22 21.72
N LEU A 47 -1.18 5.86 22.14
CA LEU A 47 -0.87 7.22 21.73
C LEU A 47 -0.53 7.25 20.23
N GLN A 48 -1.26 8.06 19.47
CA GLN A 48 -1.04 8.26 18.04
C GLN A 48 -0.29 9.57 17.83
N ILE A 49 0.95 9.50 17.31
CA ILE A 49 1.76 10.68 17.01
C ILE A 49 2.02 10.72 15.51
N THR A 50 1.75 11.86 14.88
CA THR A 50 2.10 12.12 13.48
C THR A 50 3.17 13.21 13.42
N CYS A 51 4.14 13.08 12.51
CA CYS A 51 5.06 14.18 12.23
C CYS A 51 4.28 15.31 11.54
N THR A 52 4.39 16.53 12.08
CA THR A 52 3.80 17.76 11.54
C THR A 52 4.66 18.40 10.43
N CYS A 53 5.54 17.64 9.77
CA CYS A 53 6.34 18.22 8.70
C CYS A 53 5.43 18.55 7.49
N GLY A 54 5.21 19.84 7.24
CA GLY A 54 4.34 20.33 6.17
C GLY A 54 4.74 19.90 4.76
N TYR A 55 5.97 19.38 4.58
CA TYR A 55 6.43 18.81 3.32
C TYR A 55 5.66 17.54 2.90
N GLY A 56 5.04 16.84 3.86
CA GLY A 56 4.28 15.61 3.59
C GLY A 56 2.78 15.82 3.34
N ASP A 57 2.25 17.04 3.48
CA ASP A 57 0.81 17.24 3.61
C ASP A 57 0.07 17.31 2.26
N ASP A 58 0.73 17.81 1.21
CA ASP A 58 0.24 17.82 -0.18
C ASP A 58 0.87 16.70 -1.03
N GLY A 59 0.89 15.49 -0.46
CA GLY A 59 1.53 14.36 -1.10
C GLY A 59 0.69 13.79 -2.23
N GLU A 60 1.28 13.62 -3.42
CA GLU A 60 0.73 12.81 -4.54
C GLU A 60 0.15 11.46 -4.05
N ARG A 61 0.67 10.89 -2.96
CA ARG A 61 0.16 9.67 -2.33
C ARG A 61 -1.30 9.78 -1.88
N LYS A 62 -1.72 10.91 -1.27
CA LYS A 62 -3.12 11.14 -0.88
C LYS A 62 -4.03 11.18 -2.11
N GLU A 63 -3.56 11.78 -3.19
CA GLU A 63 -4.29 11.83 -4.47
C GLU A 63 -4.44 10.44 -5.09
N TYR A 64 -3.36 9.63 -5.13
CA TYR A 64 -3.46 8.25 -5.60
C TYR A 64 -4.35 7.37 -4.70
N GLN A 65 -4.40 7.63 -3.40
CA GLN A 65 -5.33 6.97 -2.48
C GLN A 65 -6.78 7.28 -2.86
N ARG A 66 -7.12 8.55 -3.10
CA ARG A 66 -8.46 8.96 -3.58
C ARG A 66 -8.81 8.29 -4.92
N ARG A 67 -7.88 8.27 -5.88
CA ARG A 67 -8.11 7.59 -7.17
C ARG A 67 -8.36 6.10 -7.02
N LEU A 68 -7.63 5.44 -6.12
CA LEU A 68 -7.84 4.03 -5.82
C LEU A 68 -9.21 3.83 -5.15
N ASP A 69 -9.62 4.72 -4.26
CA ASP A 69 -10.94 4.68 -3.62
C ASP A 69 -12.06 4.80 -4.66
N VAL A 70 -11.94 5.75 -5.59
CA VAL A 70 -12.90 5.91 -6.70
C VAL A 70 -12.95 4.65 -7.57
N LEU A 71 -11.79 4.10 -7.95
CA LEU A 71 -11.71 2.89 -8.78
C LEU A 71 -12.33 1.66 -8.10
N THR A 72 -12.22 1.57 -6.77
CA THR A 72 -12.71 0.43 -5.99
C THR A 72 -14.08 0.67 -5.38
N ALA A 73 -14.71 1.82 -5.66
CA ALA A 73 -15.93 2.29 -4.97
C ALA A 73 -15.81 2.20 -3.43
N GLY A 74 -14.60 2.44 -2.90
CA GLY A 74 -14.27 2.31 -1.48
C GLY A 74 -14.14 0.87 -0.95
N SER A 75 -14.41 -0.16 -1.75
CA SER A 75 -14.40 -1.56 -1.30
C SER A 75 -13.00 -2.03 -0.88
N VAL A 76 -12.88 -2.45 0.39
CA VAL A 76 -11.64 -3.05 0.94
C VAL A 76 -11.28 -4.34 0.22
N ASP A 77 -12.27 -5.16 -0.14
CA ASP A 77 -12.05 -6.42 -0.83
C ASP A 77 -11.55 -6.21 -2.26
N ALA A 78 -12.09 -5.22 -2.96
CA ALA A 78 -11.60 -4.85 -4.28
C ALA A 78 -10.13 -4.38 -4.22
N LYS A 79 -9.76 -3.55 -3.23
CA LYS A 79 -8.36 -3.15 -3.00
C LYS A 79 -7.45 -4.34 -2.72
N ARG A 80 -7.91 -5.32 -1.93
CA ARG A 80 -7.15 -6.56 -1.65
C ARG A 80 -6.97 -7.40 -2.90
N LEU A 81 -8.01 -7.56 -3.72
CA LEU A 81 -7.92 -8.29 -4.98
C LEU A 81 -6.95 -7.61 -5.96
N MET A 82 -6.95 -6.28 -6.03
CA MET A 82 -5.96 -5.52 -6.82
C MET A 82 -4.53 -5.72 -6.32
N LEU A 83 -4.31 -5.79 -5.01
CA LEU A 83 -2.98 -6.10 -4.47
C LEU A 83 -2.58 -7.55 -4.80
N LYS A 84 -3.51 -8.50 -4.65
CA LYS A 84 -3.30 -9.92 -4.94
C LYS A 84 -3.00 -10.18 -6.41
N SER A 85 -3.60 -9.41 -7.32
CA SER A 85 -3.36 -9.58 -8.75
C SER A 85 -1.89 -9.33 -9.14
N LEU A 86 -1.18 -8.47 -8.39
CA LEU A 86 0.24 -8.20 -8.61
C LEU A 86 1.15 -9.42 -8.35
N SER A 87 0.69 -10.39 -7.56
CA SER A 87 1.40 -11.66 -7.33
C SER A 87 0.78 -12.85 -8.04
N ASN A 88 -0.29 -12.65 -8.81
CA ASN A 88 -1.01 -13.70 -9.55
C ASN A 88 -1.07 -13.36 -11.04
N ILE A 89 0.11 -13.32 -11.67
CA ILE A 89 0.27 -12.93 -13.07
C ILE A 89 -0.01 -14.14 -13.96
N LYS A 90 -0.87 -13.97 -14.97
CA LYS A 90 -1.10 -14.98 -16.00
C LYS A 90 -0.23 -14.65 -17.22
N GLU A 91 0.93 -15.29 -17.32
CA GLU A 91 1.94 -14.97 -18.34
C GLU A 91 1.42 -15.02 -19.78
N GLY A 92 0.52 -15.94 -20.10
CA GLY A 92 -0.09 -16.04 -21.44
C GLY A 92 -1.02 -14.88 -21.85
N TYR A 93 -1.28 -13.92 -20.95
CA TYR A 93 -2.08 -12.72 -21.22
C TYR A 93 -1.26 -11.42 -21.08
N LEU A 94 0.06 -11.53 -20.99
CA LEU A 94 0.96 -10.36 -21.04
C LEU A 94 1.13 -9.92 -22.49
N ALA A 95 1.14 -8.61 -22.73
CA ALA A 95 1.40 -8.01 -24.04
C ALA A 95 2.88 -8.07 -24.42
#